data_AF-A0AAD8LIX4-F1
#
_entry.id   AF-A0AAD8LIX4-F1
#
_cell.length_a   1.000
_cell.length_b   1.000
_cell.length_c   1.000
_cell.angle_alpha   90.00
_cell.angle_beta   90.00
_cell.angle_gamma   90.00
#
_symmetry.space_group_name_H-M   'P 1'
#
loop_
_entity.id
_entity.type
_entity.pdbx_description
1 polymer ?
#
loop_
_entity_poly.entity_id
_entity_poly.type
_entity_poly.pdbx_seq_one_letter_code
_entity_poly.pdbx_strand_id
1 'polypeptide(L)'
;MDPPVAADPESAELLDNESCLVCYEDLIRDIAVAYQAKEQGGWAVSKFCIDCIKQLLSSQFHRYIKSLETTTCAREQRALLDRGPPVNISDRIGFPLADTDEVYMLYELGSNKLLSPRLDGSVTGEERERLWEELKKFRFTNDSEE
;
A
#
# COMPACT_ATOMS: atom_id res chain seq x y z
N MET A 1 -18.18 -3.94 7.10
CA MET A 1 -17.82 -4.68 8.31
C MET A 1 -16.33 -4.58 8.42
N ASP A 2 -15.82 -4.03 9.51
CA ASP A 2 -14.38 -3.93 9.75
C ASP A 2 -13.80 -5.34 9.97
N PRO A 3 -12.58 -5.63 9.48
CA PRO A 3 -11.97 -6.94 9.68
C PRO A 3 -11.69 -7.19 11.17
N PRO A 4 -11.70 -8.45 11.62
CA PRO A 4 -11.32 -8.80 12.99
C PRO A 4 -9.88 -8.33 13.26
N VAL A 5 -9.66 -7.82 14.46
CA VAL A 5 -8.39 -7.23 14.88
C VAL A 5 -7.78 -8.05 16.01
N ALA A 6 -6.55 -8.54 15.81
CA ALA A 6 -5.77 -9.30 16.77
C ALA A 6 -4.69 -8.43 17.45
N ALA A 7 -4.25 -8.83 18.64
CA ALA A 7 -3.16 -8.16 19.36
C ALA A 7 -1.78 -8.48 18.76
N ASP A 8 -1.62 -9.67 18.20
CA ASP A 8 -0.42 -10.20 17.57
C ASP A 8 -0.75 -10.77 16.18
N PRO A 9 0.23 -10.80 15.25
CA PRO A 9 -0.02 -11.22 13.87
C PRO A 9 -0.40 -12.70 13.75
N GLU A 10 0.11 -13.57 14.61
CA GLU A 10 -0.10 -15.03 14.55
C GLU A 10 -1.54 -15.42 14.89
N SER A 11 -2.18 -14.61 15.74
CA SER A 11 -3.58 -14.74 16.14
C SER A 11 -4.57 -14.04 15.19
N ALA A 12 -4.11 -13.46 14.07
CA ALA A 12 -5.00 -12.86 13.08
C ALA A 12 -5.90 -13.94 12.45
N GLU A 13 -7.21 -13.79 12.59
CA GLU A 13 -8.19 -14.78 12.13
C GLU A 13 -8.48 -14.62 10.63
N LEU A 14 -8.31 -15.72 9.88
CA LEU A 14 -8.86 -15.81 8.54
C LEU A 14 -10.35 -16.10 8.62
N LEU A 15 -11.14 -15.34 7.87
CA LEU A 15 -12.56 -15.63 7.72
C LEU A 15 -12.77 -16.79 6.75
N ASP A 16 -13.68 -17.69 7.09
CA ASP A 16 -14.01 -18.83 6.24
C ASP A 16 -14.53 -18.38 4.87
N ASN A 17 -14.06 -19.05 3.81
CA ASN A 17 -14.43 -18.79 2.40
C ASN A 17 -14.04 -17.41 1.87
N GLU A 18 -13.02 -16.75 2.44
CA GLU A 18 -12.46 -15.57 1.80
C GLU A 18 -11.50 -15.92 0.66
N SER A 19 -11.58 -15.15 -0.42
CA SER A 19 -10.71 -15.25 -1.59
C SER A 19 -9.96 -13.95 -1.79
N CYS A 20 -8.74 -14.04 -2.32
CA CYS A 20 -7.93 -12.89 -2.71
C CYS A 20 -8.70 -12.03 -3.72
N LEU A 21 -8.85 -10.74 -3.45
CA LEU A 21 -9.62 -9.83 -4.33
C LEU A 21 -8.91 -9.48 -5.65
N VAL A 22 -7.68 -9.97 -5.86
CA VAL A 22 -6.91 -9.75 -7.10
C VAL A 22 -6.92 -10.99 -7.99
N CYS A 23 -6.48 -12.13 -7.44
CA CYS A 23 -6.37 -13.39 -8.20
C CYS A 23 -7.53 -14.36 -7.99
N TYR A 24 -8.43 -14.09 -7.03
CA TYR A 24 -9.56 -14.94 -6.66
C TYR A 24 -9.19 -16.34 -6.13
N GLU A 25 -7.94 -16.56 -5.74
CA GLU A 25 -7.53 -17.76 -5.01
C GLU A 25 -7.99 -17.70 -3.55
N ASP A 26 -8.32 -18.85 -2.98
CA ASP A 26 -8.77 -18.96 -1.59
C ASP A 26 -7.67 -18.52 -0.62
N LEU A 27 -8.00 -17.60 0.28
CA LEU A 27 -7.09 -17.15 1.33
C LEU A 27 -7.02 -18.22 2.42
N ILE A 28 -6.02 -19.08 2.28
CA ILE A 28 -5.61 -20.04 3.31
C ILE A 28 -4.40 -19.51 4.08
N ARG A 29 -4.16 -20.06 5.28
CA ARG A 29 -3.05 -19.65 6.16
C ARG A 29 -1.71 -19.59 5.43
N ASP A 30 -1.44 -20.53 4.51
CA ASP A 30 -0.17 -20.63 3.79
C ASP A 30 0.14 -19.40 2.91
N ILE A 31 -0.89 -18.77 2.34
CA ILE A 31 -0.73 -17.64 1.41
C ILE A 31 -1.29 -16.31 1.96
N ALA A 32 -1.92 -16.34 3.13
CA ALA A 32 -2.52 -15.17 3.74
C ALA A 32 -1.47 -14.29 4.42
N VAL A 33 -1.75 -12.99 4.44
CA VAL A 33 -0.88 -11.97 5.01
C VAL A 33 -1.68 -11.16 6.02
N ALA A 34 -1.17 -11.06 7.24
CA ALA A 34 -1.64 -10.10 8.21
C ALA A 34 -0.91 -8.77 8.05
N TYR A 35 -1.56 -7.68 8.41
CA TYR A 35 -1.00 -6.33 8.33
C TYR A 35 -1.36 -5.51 9.57
N GLN A 36 -0.51 -4.54 9.85
CA GLN A 36 -0.71 -3.54 10.89
C GLN A 36 -0.75 -2.17 10.21
N ALA A 37 -1.83 -1.40 10.41
CA ALA A 37 -1.98 -0.08 9.79
C ALA A 37 -1.13 1.01 10.48
N LYS A 38 -0.89 0.88 11.79
CA LYS A 38 -0.16 1.86 12.63
C LYS A 38 0.74 1.12 13.61
N GLU A 39 1.81 1.76 14.08
CA GLU A 39 2.84 1.15 14.95
C GLU A 39 2.30 0.44 16.20
N GLN A 40 1.25 1.00 16.82
CA GLN A 40 0.59 0.42 17.99
C GLN A 40 -0.83 -0.06 17.67
N GLY A 41 -1.14 -0.25 16.39
CA GLY A 41 -2.43 -0.77 15.94
C GLY A 41 -2.53 -2.28 16.15
N GLY A 42 -3.73 -2.84 16.05
CA GLY A 42 -3.88 -4.28 15.97
C GLY A 42 -3.61 -4.82 14.56
N TRP A 43 -3.59 -6.14 14.46
CA TRP A 43 -3.33 -6.89 13.23
C TRP A 43 -4.62 -7.37 12.61
N ALA A 44 -4.75 -7.23 11.29
CA ALA A 44 -5.87 -7.81 10.53
C ALA A 44 -5.34 -8.59 9.32
N VAL A 45 -6.12 -9.55 8.85
CA VAL A 45 -5.81 -10.28 7.61
C VAL A 45 -6.13 -9.39 6.41
N SER A 46 -5.18 -9.30 5.47
CA SER A 46 -5.34 -8.59 4.20
C SER A 46 -6.35 -9.32 3.30
N LYS A 47 -7.02 -8.56 2.44
CA LYS A 47 -7.87 -9.14 1.38
C LYS A 47 -7.07 -9.64 0.16
N PHE A 48 -5.74 -9.59 0.22
CA PHE A 48 -4.85 -10.05 -0.84
C PHE A 48 -3.94 -11.18 -0.36
N CYS A 49 -3.65 -12.14 -1.24
CA CYS A 49 -2.65 -13.17 -0.97
C CYS A 49 -1.23 -12.61 -1.07
N ILE A 50 -0.27 -13.38 -0.55
CA ILE A 50 1.15 -13.02 -0.49
C ILE A 50 1.73 -12.66 -1.87
N ASP A 51 1.36 -13.37 -2.93
CA ASP A 51 1.91 -13.12 -4.25
C ASP A 51 1.38 -11.84 -4.87
N CYS A 52 0.09 -11.53 -4.67
CA CYS A 52 -0.48 -10.24 -5.06
C CYS A 52 0.13 -9.09 -4.27
N ILE A 53 0.38 -9.27 -2.97
CA ILE A 53 1.08 -8.27 -2.15
C ILE A 53 2.52 -8.04 -2.66
N LYS A 54 3.27 -9.11 -2.97
CA LYS A 54 4.61 -8.99 -3.57
C LYS A 54 4.59 -8.24 -4.89
N GLN A 55 3.57 -8.47 -5.74
CA GLN A 55 3.39 -7.70 -6.97
C GLN A 55 3.06 -6.24 -6.71
N LEU A 56 2.27 -5.91 -5.70
CA LEU A 56 1.99 -4.53 -5.31
C LEU A 56 3.27 -3.85 -4.81
N LEU A 57 4.03 -4.51 -3.94
CA LEU A 57 5.31 -4.02 -3.42
C LEU A 57 6.29 -3.67 -4.56
N SER A 58 6.36 -4.50 -5.61
CA SER A 58 7.29 -4.27 -6.72
C SER A 58 6.81 -3.30 -7.78
N SER A 59 5.54 -2.88 -7.78
CA SER A 59 4.98 -2.12 -8.91
C SER A 59 4.29 -0.82 -8.53
N GLN A 60 3.84 -0.64 -7.29
CA GLN A 60 3.05 0.53 -6.90
C GLN A 60 3.85 1.84 -7.01
N PHE A 61 5.11 1.85 -6.58
CA PHE A 61 5.97 3.04 -6.69
C PHE A 61 6.25 3.41 -8.16
N HIS A 62 6.60 2.43 -9.00
CA HIS A 62 6.81 2.67 -10.43
C HIS A 62 5.53 3.15 -11.14
N ARG A 63 4.37 2.61 -10.75
CA ARG A 63 3.08 3.10 -11.24
C ARG A 63 2.85 4.55 -10.82
N TYR A 64 3.15 4.94 -9.59
CA TYR A 64 3.05 6.33 -9.14
C TYR A 64 3.91 7.28 -10.00
N ILE A 65 5.19 6.95 -10.22
CA ILE A 65 6.10 7.76 -11.05
C ILE A 65 5.58 7.87 -12.48
N LYS A 66 5.23 6.73 -13.09
CA LYS A 66 4.70 6.69 -14.46
C LYS A 66 3.38 7.46 -14.59
N SER A 67 2.48 7.36 -13.62
CA SER A 67 1.22 8.12 -13.61
C SER A 67 1.47 9.62 -13.55
N LEU A 68 2.43 10.09 -12.75
CA LEU A 68 2.80 11.50 -12.71
C LEU A 68 3.43 12.00 -14.03
N GLU A 69 4.27 11.18 -14.67
CA GLU A 69 4.93 11.54 -15.93
C GLU A 69 3.98 11.56 -17.12
N THR A 70 2.96 10.70 -17.12
CA THR A 70 2.09 10.46 -18.27
C THR A 70 0.70 11.05 -18.15
N THR A 71 0.24 11.43 -16.93
CA THR A 71 -1.11 11.98 -16.76
C THR A 71 -1.25 13.29 -17.52
N THR A 72 -2.36 13.41 -18.23
CA THR A 72 -2.78 14.66 -18.90
C THR A 72 -3.87 15.39 -18.12
N CYS A 73 -4.28 14.85 -16.95
CA CYS A 73 -5.30 15.44 -16.10
C CYS A 73 -4.66 16.21 -14.95
N ALA A 74 -4.78 17.53 -14.96
CA ALA A 74 -4.14 18.36 -13.95
C ALA A 74 -4.69 18.15 -12.53
N ARG A 75 -5.98 17.80 -12.39
CA ARG A 75 -6.56 17.39 -11.10
C ARG A 75 -5.93 16.11 -10.56
N GLU A 76 -5.70 15.12 -11.41
CA GLU A 76 -5.03 13.89 -11.02
C GLU A 76 -3.57 14.15 -10.64
N GLN A 77 -2.86 14.96 -11.43
CA GLN A 77 -1.49 15.36 -11.14
C GLN A 77 -1.37 16.06 -9.78
N ARG A 78 -2.26 17.02 -9.47
CA ARG A 78 -2.32 17.67 -8.15
C ARG A 78 -2.54 16.65 -7.04
N ALA A 79 -3.56 15.79 -7.17
CA ALA A 79 -3.87 14.79 -6.15
C ALA A 79 -2.73 13.78 -5.92
N LEU A 80 -1.93 13.47 -6.94
CA LEU A 80 -0.73 12.65 -6.82
C LEU A 80 0.41 13.41 -6.11
N LEU A 81 0.67 14.65 -6.53
CA LEU A 81 1.71 15.48 -5.91
C LEU A 81 1.39 15.85 -4.46
N ASP A 82 0.13 16.07 -4.11
CA ASP A 82 -0.29 16.41 -2.75
C ASP A 82 -0.11 15.22 -1.79
N ARG A 83 -0.31 13.99 -2.29
CA ARG A 83 0.03 12.76 -1.55
C ARG A 83 1.55 12.55 -1.45
N GLY A 84 2.27 12.93 -2.50
CA GLY A 84 3.72 12.74 -2.59
C GLY A 84 4.13 11.29 -2.85
N PRO A 85 5.44 11.05 -3.01
CA PRO A 85 5.95 9.72 -3.34
C PRO A 85 5.69 8.74 -2.20
N PRO A 86 5.04 7.58 -2.47
CA PRO A 86 4.74 6.60 -1.45
C PRO A 86 5.99 5.86 -1.00
N VAL A 87 6.03 5.47 0.27
CA VAL A 87 7.14 4.70 0.86
C VAL A 87 6.74 3.24 1.02
N ASN A 88 5.61 3.02 1.66
CA ASN A 88 5.06 1.71 1.96
C ASN A 88 3.81 1.44 1.11
N ILE A 89 3.46 0.16 1.01
CA ILE A 89 2.26 -0.29 0.30
C ILE A 89 0.99 0.32 0.91
N SER A 90 0.09 0.77 0.05
CA SER A 90 -1.24 1.24 0.41
C SER A 90 -2.30 0.69 -0.55
N ASP A 91 -3.44 0.27 -0.03
CA ASP A 91 -4.61 -0.11 -0.83
C ASP A 91 -5.83 -0.14 0.08
N ARG A 92 -6.82 0.72 -0.20
CA ARG A 92 -8.02 0.85 0.62
C ARG A 92 -8.85 -0.43 0.71
N ILE A 93 -8.85 -1.23 -0.35
CA ILE A 93 -9.63 -2.45 -0.44
C ILE A 93 -8.84 -3.62 0.16
N GLY A 94 -7.55 -3.69 -0.14
CA GLY A 94 -6.62 -4.70 0.38
C GLY A 94 -6.34 -4.60 1.87
N PHE A 95 -6.32 -3.36 2.39
CA PHE A 95 -5.99 -3.02 3.77
C PHE A 95 -7.04 -2.07 4.38
N PRO A 96 -8.26 -2.57 4.66
CA PRO A 96 -9.35 -1.70 5.12
C PRO A 96 -9.05 -0.87 6.38
N LEU A 97 -8.22 -1.36 7.30
CA LEU A 97 -7.83 -0.61 8.52
C LEU A 97 -6.85 0.53 8.24
N ALA A 98 -6.13 0.50 7.12
CA ALA A 98 -5.24 1.57 6.69
C ALA A 98 -6.01 2.65 5.91
N ASP A 99 -7.17 2.33 5.33
CA ASP A 99 -7.99 3.21 4.49
C ASP A 99 -7.18 3.87 3.37
N THR A 100 -6.76 5.12 3.55
CA THR A 100 -5.91 5.86 2.59
C THR A 100 -4.45 5.96 3.00
N ASP A 101 -4.11 5.54 4.21
CA ASP A 101 -2.74 5.57 4.74
C ASP A 101 -1.92 4.37 4.24
N GLU A 102 -0.60 4.47 4.38
CA GLU A 102 0.30 3.37 4.07
C GLU A 102 0.35 2.35 5.23
N VAL A 103 0.54 1.08 4.88
CA VAL A 103 0.66 -0.01 5.85
C VAL A 103 1.97 0.14 6.63
N TYR A 104 1.88 -0.03 7.96
CA TYR A 104 3.04 0.08 8.85
C TYR A 104 3.88 -1.20 8.86
N MET A 105 3.26 -2.39 8.92
CA MET A 105 3.95 -3.68 8.92
C MET A 105 3.13 -4.76 8.22
N LEU A 106 3.82 -5.76 7.65
CA LEU A 106 3.24 -6.95 7.04
C LEU A 106 3.77 -8.22 7.72
N TYR A 107 2.97 -9.28 7.72
CA TYR A 107 3.33 -10.57 8.29
C TYR A 107 2.73 -11.72 7.47
N GLU A 108 3.58 -12.64 7.01
CA GLU A 108 3.19 -13.84 6.28
C GLU A 108 2.80 -14.95 7.27
N LEU A 109 1.53 -15.36 7.25
CA LEU A 109 0.97 -16.31 8.22
C LEU A 109 1.47 -17.75 8.02
N GLY A 110 1.72 -18.16 6.78
CA GLY A 110 2.20 -19.50 6.46
C GLY A 110 3.64 -19.74 6.89
N SER A 111 4.49 -18.73 6.65
CA SER A 111 5.92 -18.78 6.96
C SER A 111 6.28 -18.21 8.33
N ASN A 112 5.31 -17.67 9.07
CA ASN A 112 5.48 -16.96 10.34
C ASN A 112 6.59 -15.90 10.29
N LYS A 113 6.53 -15.05 9.25
CA LYS A 113 7.62 -14.13 8.92
C LYS A 113 7.14 -12.70 8.77
N LEU A 114 7.82 -11.77 9.43
CA LEU A 114 7.65 -10.34 9.19
C LEU A 114 8.17 -9.96 7.79
N LEU A 115 7.36 -9.18 7.08
CA LEU A 115 7.67 -8.64 5.77
C LEU A 115 7.77 -7.12 5.86
N SER A 116 8.70 -6.56 5.09
CA SER A 116 8.78 -5.12 4.92
C SER A 116 7.61 -4.64 4.05
N PRO A 117 6.84 -3.62 4.46
CA PRO A 117 5.82 -3.00 3.62
C PRO A 117 6.40 -2.03 2.58
N ARG A 118 7.71 -1.78 2.63
CA ARG A 118 8.39 -0.80 1.77
C ARG A 118 8.30 -1.20 0.30
N LEU A 119 7.88 -0.27 -0.54
CA LEU A 119 7.79 -0.45 -1.98
C LEU A 119 9.18 -0.49 -2.62
N ASP A 120 9.33 -1.29 -3.67
CA ASP A 120 10.54 -1.31 -4.49
C ASP A 120 10.78 0.05 -5.16
N GLY A 121 12.02 0.52 -5.13
CA GLY A 121 12.39 1.86 -5.61
C GLY A 121 11.96 3.04 -4.74
N SER A 122 11.19 2.83 -3.67
CA SER A 122 10.81 3.91 -2.76
C SER A 122 12.01 4.48 -1.99
N VAL A 123 11.94 5.78 -1.71
CA VAL A 123 12.99 6.54 -1.05
C VAL A 123 12.46 7.19 0.22
N THR A 124 13.33 7.45 1.20
CA THR A 124 12.97 7.99 2.52
C THR A 124 13.85 9.16 2.93
N GLY A 125 13.39 9.99 3.87
CA GLY A 125 14.16 11.13 4.37
C GLY A 125 14.46 12.16 3.30
N GLU A 126 15.67 12.70 3.30
CA GLU A 126 16.09 13.78 2.39
C GLU A 126 15.98 13.40 0.90
N GLU A 127 16.23 12.14 0.55
CA GLU A 127 16.11 11.67 -0.83
C GLU A 127 14.66 11.70 -1.32
N ARG A 128 13.71 11.39 -0.43
CA ARG A 128 12.27 11.51 -0.72
C ARG A 128 11.85 12.94 -0.94
N GLU A 129 12.35 13.86 -0.11
CA GLU A 129 12.06 15.28 -0.23
C GLU A 129 12.62 15.84 -1.55
N ARG A 130 13.86 15.51 -1.89
CA ARG A 130 14.47 15.91 -3.17
C ARG A 130 13.68 15.38 -4.36
N LEU A 131 13.32 14.09 -4.37
CA LEU A 131 12.50 13.52 -5.43
C LEU A 131 11.15 14.25 -5.55
N TRP A 132 10.51 14.53 -4.42
CA TRP A 132 9.21 15.19 -4.41
C TRP A 132 9.29 16.62 -4.96
N GLU A 133 10.33 17.38 -4.60
CA GLU A 133 10.57 18.72 -5.14
C GLU A 133 10.86 18.69 -6.65
N GLU A 134 11.61 17.71 -7.15
CA GLU A 134 11.80 17.52 -8.59
C GLU A 134 10.47 17.20 -9.28
N LEU A 135 9.64 16.32 -8.72
CA LEU A 135 8.33 15.96 -9.28
C LEU A 135 7.36 17.17 -9.33
N LYS A 136 7.40 18.05 -8.33
CA LYS A 136 6.58 19.28 -8.30
C LYS A 136 6.89 20.22 -9.46
N LYS A 137 8.09 20.18 -10.06
CA LYS A 137 8.43 21.01 -11.22
C LYS A 137 7.67 20.62 -12.49
N PHE A 138 7.14 19.40 -12.56
CA PHE A 138 6.32 18.93 -13.68
C PHE A 138 4.86 19.39 -13.60
N ARG A 139 4.48 20.17 -12.57
CA ARG A 139 3.14 20.77 -12.48
C ARG A 139 2.81 21.54 -13.76
N PHE A 140 1.64 21.26 -14.34
CA PHE A 140 1.15 22.02 -15.48
C PHE A 140 1.13 23.52 -15.16
N THR A 141 1.83 24.33 -15.96
CA THR A 141 2.00 25.77 -15.76
C THR A 141 0.73 26.59 -15.99
N ASN A 142 -0.34 25.99 -16.53
CA ASN A 142 -1.61 26.67 -16.86
C ASN A 142 -2.72 26.45 -15.83
N ASP A 143 -2.40 25.89 -14.68
CA ASP A 143 -3.37 25.75 -13.60
C ASP A 143 -3.25 26.96 -12.66
N SER A 144 -3.65 28.11 -13.18
CA SER A 144 -3.99 29.26 -12.37
C SER A 144 -5.02 28.81 -11.35
N GLU A 145 -4.70 28.97 -10.06
CA GLU A 145 -5.65 28.83 -8.97
C GLU A 145 -6.76 29.88 -9.19
N GLU A 146 -7.86 29.47 -9.83
CA GLU A 146 -9.16 30.13 -9.75
C GLU A 146 -10.10 29.31 -8.85
#